data_AF-A0A933N8V4-F1
#
_entry.id   AF-A0A933N8V4-F1
#
_cell.length_a   1.000
_cell.length_b   1.000
_cell.length_c   1.000
_cell.angle_alpha   90.00
_cell.angle_beta   90.00
_cell.angle_gamma   90.00
#
_symmetry.space_group_name_H-M   'P 1'
#
loop_
_entity.id
_entity.type
_entity.pdbx_description
1 polymer ?
#
loop_
_entity_poly.entity_id
_entity_poly.type
_entity_poly.pdbx_seq_one_letter_code
_entity_poly.pdbx_strand_id
1 'polypeptide(L)'
;MSAIEHLVLASGGHIRDLFNLVRELLNHAMQTGLPIPPEAIEAAIRNVSQDRGVLFRGTVELLNHVRRSESLATLDEGLLGALAAAMDQYLVLSYRNGEVWYGVHPLIASGLDEALRALEREGREN
;
A
#
# COMPACT_ATOMS: atom_id res chain seq x y z
N MET A 1 -5.97 6.89 18.99
CA MET A 1 -6.42 6.94 17.59
C MET A 1 -7.62 6.03 17.47
N SER A 2 -8.73 6.49 16.88
CA SER A 2 -9.95 5.71 16.69
C SER A 2 -9.80 4.68 15.57
N ALA A 3 -10.67 3.67 15.54
CA ALA A 3 -10.67 2.67 14.47
C ALA A 3 -10.83 3.30 13.08
N ILE A 4 -11.70 4.31 12.95
CA ILE A 4 -11.89 5.06 11.71
C ILE A 4 -10.61 5.77 11.27
N GLU A 5 -9.88 6.39 12.20
CA GLU A 5 -8.60 7.07 11.87
C GLU A 5 -7.57 6.08 11.32
N HIS A 6 -7.48 4.86 11.87
CA HIS A 6 -6.62 3.80 11.32
C HIS A 6 -7.00 3.44 9.88
N LEU A 7 -8.29 3.24 9.61
CA LEU A 7 -8.75 2.85 8.27
C LEU A 7 -8.55 3.98 7.25
N VAL A 8 -8.80 5.22 7.65
CA VAL A 8 -8.58 6.40 6.80
C VAL A 8 -7.11 6.50 6.40
N LEU A 9 -6.18 6.37 7.35
CA LEU A 9 -4.76 6.40 7.05
C LEU A 9 -4.32 5.20 6.18
N ALA A 10 -4.79 4.00 6.50
CA ALA A 10 -4.47 2.80 5.71
C ALA A 10 -4.99 2.89 4.26
N SER A 11 -6.13 3.54 4.04
CA SER A 11 -6.70 3.71 2.69
C SER A 11 -5.89 4.61 1.77
N GLY A 12 -4.92 5.39 2.27
CA GLY A 12 -4.18 6.36 1.46
C GLY A 12 -5.06 7.43 0.81
N GLY A 13 -6.27 7.66 1.34
CA GLY A 13 -7.26 8.55 0.73
C GLY A 13 -8.05 7.93 -0.44
N HIS A 14 -7.81 6.67 -0.79
CA HIS A 14 -8.55 5.98 -1.84
C HIS A 14 -9.88 5.45 -1.29
N ILE A 15 -10.99 6.05 -1.74
CA ILE A 15 -12.33 5.81 -1.19
C ILE A 15 -12.78 4.34 -1.28
N ARG A 16 -12.39 3.64 -2.36
CA ARG A 16 -12.72 2.22 -2.53
C ARG A 16 -12.03 1.36 -1.47
N ASP A 17 -10.79 1.66 -1.14
CA ASP A 17 -10.07 0.92 -0.10
C ASP A 17 -10.62 1.23 1.28
N LEU A 18 -11.01 2.47 1.54
CA LEU A 18 -11.69 2.81 2.77
C LEU A 18 -12.98 1.98 2.93
N PHE A 19 -13.79 1.86 1.89
CA PHE A 19 -14.99 1.01 1.94
C PHE A 19 -14.67 -0.47 2.10
N ASN A 20 -13.62 -0.98 1.45
CA ASN A 20 -13.17 -2.37 1.63
C ASN A 20 -12.73 -2.63 3.07
N LEU A 21 -11.96 -1.72 3.66
CA LEU A 21 -11.50 -1.78 5.05
C LEU A 21 -12.66 -1.70 6.04
N VAL A 22 -13.60 -0.78 5.83
CA VAL A 22 -14.80 -0.65 6.68
C VAL A 22 -15.65 -1.92 6.59
N ARG A 23 -15.86 -2.46 5.38
CA ARG A 23 -16.59 -3.71 5.18
C ARG A 23 -15.94 -4.87 5.94
N GLU A 24 -14.62 -5.01 5.84
CA GLU A 24 -13.88 -6.06 6.54
C GLU A 24 -13.99 -5.91 8.05
N LEU A 25 -13.89 -4.68 8.55
CA LEU A 25 -14.05 -4.38 9.97
C LEU A 25 -15.47 -4.66 10.49
N LEU A 26 -16.50 -4.37 9.68
CA LEU A 26 -17.90 -4.69 10.01
C LEU A 26 -18.13 -6.20 10.05
N ASN A 27 -17.52 -6.97 9.14
CA ASN A 27 -17.59 -8.43 9.17
C ASN A 27 -17.01 -8.98 10.50
N HIS A 28 -15.89 -8.43 10.96
CA HIS A 28 -15.34 -8.76 12.28
C HIS A 28 -16.31 -8.39 13.41
N ALA A 29 -16.86 -7.17 13.41
CA ALA A 29 -17.81 -6.71 14.43
C ALA A 29 -19.07 -7.59 14.52
N MET A 30 -19.56 -8.10 13.39
CA MET A 30 -20.70 -9.02 13.37
C MET A 30 -20.38 -10.37 14.03
N GLN A 31 -19.13 -10.80 14.02
CA GLN A 31 -18.68 -12.07 14.61
C GLN A 31 -18.30 -11.94 16.09
N THR A 32 -17.66 -10.83 16.47
CA THR A 32 -17.08 -10.66 17.81
C THR A 32 -17.81 -9.63 18.68
N GLY A 33 -18.72 -8.84 18.10
CA GLY A 33 -19.39 -7.73 18.76
C GLY A 33 -18.55 -6.45 18.80
N LEU A 34 -19.11 -5.43 19.47
CA LEU A 34 -18.46 -4.15 19.75
C LEU A 34 -18.12 -4.04 21.25
N PRO A 35 -17.06 -3.30 21.63
CA PRO A 35 -16.13 -2.55 20.77
C PRO A 35 -15.17 -3.46 20.00
N ILE A 36 -14.66 -2.99 18.86
CA ILE A 36 -13.70 -3.75 18.06
C ILE A 36 -12.31 -3.62 18.67
N PRO A 37 -11.64 -4.74 18.97
CA PRO A 37 -10.29 -4.70 19.55
C PRO A 37 -9.25 -4.26 18.50
N PRO A 38 -8.16 -3.58 18.92
CA PRO A 38 -7.12 -3.09 18.00
C PRO A 38 -6.57 -4.15 17.05
N GLU A 39 -6.43 -5.39 17.52
CA GLU A 39 -5.87 -6.51 16.77
C GLU A 39 -6.77 -6.88 15.57
N ALA A 40 -8.08 -6.70 15.70
CA ALA A 40 -9.03 -6.92 14.60
C ALA A 40 -8.97 -5.80 13.55
N ILE A 41 -8.64 -4.56 13.95
CA ILE A 41 -8.41 -3.45 13.02
C ILE A 41 -7.17 -3.75 12.17
N GLU A 42 -6.08 -4.17 12.80
CA GLU A 42 -4.87 -4.55 12.08
C GLU A 42 -5.09 -5.78 11.19
N ALA A 43 -5.87 -6.77 11.65
CA ALA A 43 -6.23 -7.93 10.85
C ALA A 43 -7.00 -7.51 9.58
N ALA A 44 -7.99 -6.62 9.71
CA ALA A 44 -8.73 -6.10 8.56
C ALA A 44 -7.80 -5.39 7.55
N ILE A 45 -6.86 -4.57 8.04
CA ILE A 45 -5.86 -3.91 7.18
C ILE A 45 -4.97 -4.94 6.46
N ARG A 46 -4.50 -5.96 7.18
CA ARG A 46 -3.69 -7.04 6.59
C ARG A 46 -4.46 -7.84 5.54
N ASN A 47 -5.71 -8.20 5.81
CA ASN A 47 -6.53 -8.97 4.87
C ASN A 47 -6.73 -8.20 3.55
N VAL A 48 -7.13 -6.92 3.64
CA VAL A 48 -7.29 -6.08 2.44
C VAL A 48 -5.95 -5.82 1.73
N SER A 49 -4.84 -5.76 2.46
CA SER A 49 -3.50 -5.69 1.86
C SER A 49 -3.16 -6.96 1.07
N GLN A 50 -3.46 -8.14 1.60
CA GLN A 50 -3.19 -9.44 0.95
C GLN A 50 -3.98 -9.62 -0.34
N ASP A 51 -5.20 -9.10 -0.42
CA ASP A 51 -6.03 -9.13 -1.63
C ASP A 51 -5.42 -8.36 -2.82
N ARG A 52 -4.41 -7.51 -2.58
CA ARG A 52 -3.72 -6.74 -3.64
C ARG A 52 -2.67 -7.55 -4.41
N GLY A 53 -2.35 -8.76 -3.95
CA GLY A 53 -1.48 -9.69 -4.67
C GLY A 53 0.00 -9.35 -4.62
N VAL A 54 0.78 -10.11 -5.40
CA VAL A 54 2.25 -10.04 -5.42
C VAL A 54 2.74 -8.92 -6.34
N LEU A 55 3.74 -8.17 -5.88
CA LEU A 55 4.42 -7.15 -6.67
C LEU A 55 5.50 -7.77 -7.55
N PHE A 56 5.49 -7.45 -8.84
CA PHE A 56 6.56 -7.84 -9.76
C PHE A 56 7.82 -6.99 -9.57
N ARG A 57 9.00 -7.52 -9.93
CA ARG A 57 10.30 -6.86 -9.73
C ARG A 57 10.33 -5.40 -10.19
N GLY A 58 9.90 -5.09 -11.41
CA GLY A 58 9.89 -3.71 -11.93
C GLY A 58 8.96 -2.77 -11.13
N THR A 59 7.83 -3.29 -10.63
CA THR A 59 6.93 -2.55 -9.74
C THR A 59 7.58 -2.32 -8.38
N VAL A 60 8.29 -3.31 -7.83
CA VAL A 60 9.04 -3.18 -6.57
C VAL A 60 10.13 -2.12 -6.68
N GLU A 61 10.90 -2.13 -7.77
CA GLU A 61 11.97 -1.15 -8.04
C GLU A 61 11.40 0.27 -8.14
N LEU A 62 10.32 0.45 -8.91
CA LEU A 62 9.60 1.70 -9.01
C LEU A 62 9.09 2.19 -7.65
N LEU A 63 8.36 1.35 -6.91
CA LEU A 63 7.75 1.76 -5.64
C LEU A 63 8.82 2.08 -4.60
N ASN A 64 9.95 1.37 -4.63
CA ASN A 64 11.09 1.69 -3.78
C ASN A 64 11.76 3.01 -4.18
N HIS A 65 11.83 3.34 -5.48
CA HIS A 65 12.25 4.66 -5.94
C HIS A 65 11.33 5.75 -5.37
N VAL A 66 10.02 5.64 -5.62
CA VAL A 66 9.02 6.60 -5.14
C VAL A 66 9.09 6.79 -3.63
N ARG A 67 9.17 5.70 -2.86
CA ARG A 67 9.26 5.76 -1.40
C ARG A 67 10.50 6.50 -0.88
N ARG A 68 11.59 6.51 -1.66
CA ARG A 68 12.86 7.13 -1.26
C ARG A 68 13.01 8.56 -1.74
N SER A 69 12.48 8.88 -2.92
CA SER A 69 12.64 10.19 -3.57
C SER A 69 11.44 11.10 -3.42
N GLU A 70 10.26 10.53 -3.13
CA GLU A 70 8.95 11.18 -3.18
C GLU A 70 8.67 11.89 -4.52
N SER A 71 9.39 11.49 -5.57
CA SER A 71 9.45 12.17 -6.87
C SER A 71 9.52 11.18 -8.01
N LEU A 72 8.95 11.58 -9.15
CA LEU A 72 9.06 10.85 -10.42
C LEU A 72 10.05 11.51 -11.38
N ALA A 73 10.66 12.63 -11.00
CA ALA A 73 11.48 13.45 -11.89
C ALA A 73 12.79 12.76 -12.33
N THR A 74 13.30 11.83 -11.51
CA THR A 74 14.54 11.09 -11.76
C THR A 74 14.30 9.60 -12.05
N LEU A 75 13.07 9.25 -12.45
CA LEU A 75 12.71 7.88 -12.75
C LEU A 75 13.39 7.42 -14.05
N ASP A 76 13.93 6.19 -14.03
CA ASP A 76 14.48 5.53 -15.22
C ASP A 76 13.38 5.29 -16.27
N GLU A 77 13.69 5.55 -17.54
CA GLU A 77 12.78 5.35 -18.67
C GLU A 77 12.29 3.89 -18.77
N GLY A 78 13.14 2.92 -18.41
CA GLY A 78 12.79 1.50 -18.35
C GLY A 78 11.68 1.16 -17.33
N LEU A 79 11.43 2.05 -16.36
CA LEU A 79 10.39 1.88 -15.35
C LEU A 79 9.06 2.55 -15.72
N LEU A 80 8.96 3.24 -16.86
CA LEU A 80 7.72 3.94 -17.26
C LEU A 80 6.54 2.98 -17.45
N GLY A 81 6.77 1.77 -17.95
CA GLY A 81 5.73 0.74 -18.05
C GLY A 81 5.23 0.29 -16.68
N ALA A 82 6.14 0.11 -15.73
CA ALA A 82 5.78 -0.18 -14.34
C ALA A 82 5.04 0.98 -13.69
N LEU A 83 5.42 2.23 -14.01
CA LEU A 83 4.74 3.43 -13.53
C LEU A 83 3.31 3.50 -14.02
N ALA A 84 3.07 3.27 -15.30
CA ALA A 84 1.72 3.25 -15.86
C ALA A 84 0.83 2.23 -15.14
N ALA A 85 1.32 1.00 -14.95
CA ALA A 85 0.59 -0.04 -14.22
C ALA A 85 0.35 0.32 -12.74
N ALA A 86 1.36 0.86 -12.06
CA ALA A 86 1.26 1.25 -10.66
C ALA A 86 0.28 2.41 -10.45
N MET A 87 0.20 3.36 -11.39
CA MET A 87 -0.78 4.45 -11.36
C MET A 87 -2.20 3.93 -11.60
N ASP A 88 -2.38 3.03 -12.58
CA ASP A 88 -3.68 2.40 -12.89
C ASP A 88 -4.23 1.60 -11.68
N GLN A 89 -3.33 0.95 -10.94
CA GLN A 89 -3.65 0.18 -9.74
C GLN A 89 -3.66 1.02 -8.44
N TYR A 90 -3.49 2.33 -8.54
CA TYR A 90 -3.41 3.26 -7.39
C TYR A 90 -2.33 2.89 -6.37
N LEU A 91 -1.22 2.28 -6.80
CA LEU A 91 -0.08 1.96 -5.93
C LEU A 91 0.83 3.15 -5.69
N VAL A 92 0.83 4.12 -6.60
CA VAL A 92 1.48 5.42 -6.46
C VAL A 92 0.40 6.49 -6.28
N LEU A 93 0.56 7.30 -5.24
CA LEU A 93 -0.37 8.36 -4.85
C LEU A 93 0.28 9.71 -5.09
N SER A 94 -0.47 10.65 -5.70
CA SER A 94 -0.02 12.02 -5.90
C SER A 94 -0.68 12.93 -4.86
N TYR A 95 0.13 13.50 -3.98
CA TYR A 95 -0.30 14.42 -2.94
C TYR A 95 -0.07 15.86 -3.40
N ARG A 96 -0.97 16.76 -3.01
CA ARG A 96 -0.98 18.19 -3.42
C ARG A 96 -1.27 19.13 -2.25
N ASN A 97 -0.53 18.99 -1.16
CA ASN A 97 -0.70 19.76 0.07
C ASN A 97 0.22 21.01 0.13
N GLY A 98 0.46 21.66 -1.01
CA GLY A 98 1.32 22.85 -1.17
C GLY A 98 2.39 22.62 -2.24
N GLU A 99 3.01 21.45 -2.21
CA GLU A 99 3.90 20.94 -3.25
C GLU A 99 3.40 19.58 -3.75
N VAL A 100 3.75 19.23 -4.99
CA VAL A 100 3.39 17.92 -5.55
C VAL A 100 4.47 16.92 -5.16
N TRP A 101 4.07 15.89 -4.44
CA TRP A 101 4.95 14.75 -4.11
C TRP A 101 4.21 13.44 -4.30
N TYR A 102 4.97 12.36 -4.43
CA TYR A 102 4.46 11.03 -4.69
C TYR A 102 4.75 10.10 -3.52
N GLY A 103 3.73 9.37 -3.10
CA GLY A 103 3.87 8.35 -2.06
C GLY A 103 3.46 6.98 -2.56
N VAL A 104 3.84 5.98 -1.81
CA VAL A 104 3.40 4.60 -2.02
C VAL A 104 2.10 4.35 -1.27
N HIS A 105 1.16 3.63 -1.88
CA HIS A 105 -0.11 3.29 -1.24
C HIS A 105 0.10 2.51 0.06
N PRO A 106 -0.49 2.92 1.21
CA PRO A 106 -0.17 2.31 2.51
C PRO A 106 -0.47 0.81 2.59
N LEU A 107 -1.58 0.36 1.99
CA LEU A 107 -1.94 -1.07 1.92
C LEU A 107 -0.93 -1.97 1.19
N ILE A 108 0.08 -1.45 0.49
CA ILE A 108 1.10 -2.30 -0.13
C ILE A 108 2.48 -2.11 0.51
N ALA A 109 2.62 -1.23 1.51
CA ALA A 109 3.90 -0.92 2.12
C ALA A 109 4.58 -2.14 2.75
N SER A 110 3.82 -2.98 3.46
CA SER A 110 4.31 -4.24 4.02
C SER A 110 4.71 -5.24 2.94
N GLY A 111 3.86 -5.42 1.92
CA GLY A 111 4.17 -6.29 0.78
C GLY A 111 5.41 -5.83 0.00
N LEU A 112 5.65 -4.53 -0.09
CA LEU A 112 6.85 -3.96 -0.67
C LEU A 112 8.11 -4.30 0.15
N ASP A 113 8.04 -4.19 1.48
CA ASP A 113 9.16 -4.57 2.35
C ASP A 113 9.50 -6.06 2.24
N GLU A 114 8.48 -6.91 2.15
CA GLU A 114 8.67 -8.35 1.94
C GLU A 114 9.31 -8.65 0.58
N ALA A 115 8.83 -8.00 -0.48
CA ALA A 115 9.35 -8.17 -1.83
C ALA A 115 10.81 -7.69 -1.94
N LEU A 116 11.17 -6.56 -1.33
CA LEU A 116 12.54 -6.07 -1.31
C LEU A 116 13.49 -7.05 -0.61
N ARG A 117 13.08 -7.60 0.54
CA ARG A 117 13.86 -8.64 1.24
C ARG A 117 13.99 -9.92 0.43
N ALA A 118 13.02 -10.26 -0.41
CA ALA A 118 13.11 -11.40 -1.32
C ALA A 118 14.14 -11.13 -2.43
N LEU A 119 14.09 -9.96 -3.07
CA LEU A 119 15.05 -9.56 -4.10
C LEU A 119 16.49 -9.48 -3.58
N GLU A 120 16.69 -8.99 -2.36
CA GLU A 120 18.01 -8.96 -1.71
C GLU A 120 18.59 -10.35 -1.46
N ARG A 121 17.73 -11.35 -1.19
CA ARG A 121 18.16 -12.74 -1.02
C ARG A 121 18.56 -13.37 -2.35
N GLU A 122 17.75 -13.19 -3.40
CA GLU A 122 18.06 -13.65 -4.77
C GLU A 122 19.39 -13.06 -5.30
N GLY A 123 19.68 -11.80 -4.97
CA GLY A 123 20.92 -11.13 -5.38
C GLY A 123 22.17 -11.57 -4.62
N ARG A 124 22.05 -12.29 -3.49
CA ARG A 124 23.19 -12.84 -2.72
C ARG A 124 23.52 -14.28 -3.10
N GLU A 125 22.60 -14.96 -3.79
CA GLU A 125 22.76 -16.35 -4.24
C GLU A 125 23.31 -16.46 -5.67
N ASN A 126 23.39 -15.35 -6.40
CA ASN A 126 24.04 -15.21 -7.70
C ASN A 126 25.41 -14.53 -7.57
#